data_AF-A0A952S7A3-F1
#
_entry.id   AF-A0A952S7A3-F1
#
_cell.length_a   1.000
_cell.length_b   1.000
_cell.length_c   1.000
_cell.angle_alpha   90.00
_cell.angle_beta   90.00
_cell.angle_gamma   90.00
#
_symmetry.space_group_name_H-M   'P 1'
#
loop_
_entity.id
_entity.type
_entity.pdbx_description
1 polymer ?
#
loop_
_entity_poly.entity_id
_entity_poly.type
_entity_poly.pdbx_seq_one_letter_code
_entity_poly.pdbx_strand_id
1 'polypeptide(L)'
;MRRRATRPNVFRGLKRFGVYSTDWKYILIPTGAAYLTPFVFGLWFGYVPLGFPLGLFTFLILLGTFNYLRLSKPEYWLSQKFDAIADRSTPFRSPLNSELETTDWIRDYKEQIAIKEK
;
A
#
# COMPACT_ATOMS: atom_id res chain seq x y z
N MET A 1 24.71 24.39 -13.40
CA MET A 1 23.47 23.82 -13.99
C MET A 1 22.26 24.32 -13.19
N ARG A 2 21.26 24.94 -13.84
CA ARG A 2 20.04 25.41 -13.16
C ARG A 2 19.18 24.21 -12.77
N ARG A 3 18.84 24.02 -11.48
CA ARG A 3 17.89 22.96 -11.06
C ARG A 3 16.57 23.19 -11.82
N ARG A 4 16.17 22.21 -12.63
CA ARG A 4 14.84 22.20 -13.24
C ARG A 4 13.84 21.92 -12.12
N ALA A 5 12.68 22.58 -12.16
CA ALA A 5 11.60 22.29 -11.22
C ALA A 5 11.25 20.80 -11.32
N THR A 6 11.57 20.03 -10.28
CA THR A 6 11.10 18.66 -10.13
C THR A 6 9.59 18.73 -10.00
N ARG A 7 8.84 18.27 -11.00
CA ARG A 7 7.37 18.21 -10.88
C ARG A 7 7.07 17.34 -9.66
N PRO A 8 6.29 17.81 -8.67
CA PRO A 8 5.90 16.96 -7.55
C PRO A 8 5.18 15.74 -8.12
N ASN A 9 5.75 14.56 -7.82
CA ASN A 9 5.40 13.23 -8.30
C ASN A 9 4.19 13.13 -9.26
N VAL A 10 4.49 12.90 -10.53
CA VAL A 10 3.52 12.52 -11.59
C VAL A 10 2.90 11.13 -11.33
N PHE A 11 3.36 10.41 -10.31
CA PHE A 11 2.75 9.17 -9.84
C PHE A 11 1.53 9.47 -8.95
N ARG A 12 0.47 10.06 -9.52
CA ARG A 12 -0.86 9.90 -8.93
C ARG A 12 -1.15 8.40 -8.95
N GLY A 13 -1.28 7.79 -7.77
CA GLY A 13 -1.55 6.36 -7.65
C GLY A 13 -2.73 5.98 -8.55
N LEU A 14 -2.47 5.09 -9.51
CA LEU A 14 -3.48 4.67 -10.48
C LEU A 14 -4.57 3.90 -9.71
N LYS A 15 -5.79 4.44 -9.73
CA LYS A 15 -6.95 3.83 -9.10
C LYS A 15 -7.74 3.07 -10.15
N ARG A 16 -8.09 1.83 -9.85
CA ARG A 16 -9.00 1.02 -10.65
C ARG A 16 -10.20 0.70 -9.77
N PHE A 17 -11.41 1.01 -10.24
CA PHE A 17 -12.66 0.81 -9.49
C PHE A 17 -12.64 1.38 -8.07
N GLY A 18 -12.00 2.54 -7.91
CA GLY A 18 -11.87 3.22 -6.63
C GLY A 18 -10.79 2.68 -5.68
N VAL A 19 -10.11 1.60 -6.05
CA VAL A 19 -9.05 0.93 -5.26
C VAL A 19 -7.66 1.25 -5.83
N TYR A 20 -6.69 1.56 -4.96
CA TYR A 20 -5.30 1.78 -5.36
C TYR A 20 -4.66 0.49 -5.87
N SER A 21 -3.79 0.59 -6.88
CA SER A 21 -3.08 -0.57 -7.44
C SER A 21 -2.39 -1.45 -6.38
N THR A 22 -1.91 -0.86 -5.29
CA THR A 22 -1.23 -1.54 -4.18
C THR A 22 -2.16 -2.35 -3.28
N ASP A 23 -3.45 -1.99 -3.24
CA ASP A 23 -4.43 -2.58 -2.34
C ASP A 23 -5.19 -3.75 -2.97
N TRP A 24 -5.07 -3.93 -4.29
CA TRP A 24 -5.73 -5.04 -5.02
C TRP A 24 -5.36 -6.41 -4.48
N LYS A 25 -4.15 -6.59 -3.93
CA LYS A 25 -3.74 -7.84 -3.29
C LYS A 25 -4.67 -8.23 -2.14
N TYR A 26 -5.20 -7.27 -1.39
CA TYR A 26 -6.11 -7.49 -0.27
C TYR A 26 -7.54 -7.83 -0.70
N ILE A 27 -7.87 -7.67 -1.99
CA ILE A 27 -9.14 -8.11 -2.57
C ILE A 27 -8.95 -9.46 -3.26
N LEU A 28 -7.92 -9.56 -4.10
CA LEU A 28 -7.69 -10.73 -4.94
C LEU A 28 -7.26 -11.96 -4.16
N ILE A 29 -6.39 -11.82 -3.16
CA ILE A 29 -5.90 -12.98 -2.37
C ILE A 29 -7.06 -13.61 -1.58
N PRO A 30 -7.86 -12.86 -0.79
CA PRO A 30 -8.98 -13.46 -0.06
C PRO A 30 -10.07 -14.00 -1.00
N THR A 31 -10.33 -13.32 -2.13
CA THR A 31 -11.26 -13.80 -3.15
C THR A 31 -10.81 -15.14 -3.73
N GLY A 32 -9.52 -15.27 -4.07
CA GLY A 32 -8.93 -16.52 -4.56
C GLY A 32 -9.00 -17.63 -3.52
N ALA A 33 -8.71 -17.32 -2.26
CA ALA A 33 -8.84 -18.28 -1.16
C ALA A 33 -10.29 -18.75 -0.98
N ALA A 34 -11.26 -17.83 -0.98
CA ALA A 34 -12.68 -18.15 -0.88
C ALA A 34 -13.19 -18.95 -2.08
N TYR A 35 -12.68 -18.67 -3.28
CA TYR A 35 -12.98 -19.43 -4.48
C TYR A 35 -12.43 -20.86 -4.41
N LEU A 36 -11.19 -21.04 -3.95
CA LEU A 36 -10.52 -22.35 -3.90
C LEU A 36 -10.99 -23.22 -2.73
N THR A 37 -11.37 -22.62 -1.60
CA THR A 37 -11.75 -23.33 -0.37
C THR A 37 -12.81 -24.42 -0.63
N PRO A 38 -13.93 -24.15 -1.32
CA PRO A 38 -14.91 -25.18 -1.64
C PRO A 38 -14.38 -26.32 -2.49
N PHE A 39 -13.43 -26.07 -3.39
CA PHE A 39 -12.83 -27.15 -4.20
C PHE A 39 -11.92 -28.04 -3.35
N VAL A 40 -11.15 -27.46 -2.43
CA VAL A 40 -10.28 -28.21 -1.51
C VAL A 40 -11.09 -29.14 -0.59
N PHE A 41 -12.26 -28.67 -0.13
CA PHE A 41 -13.13 -29.45 0.76
C PHE A 41 -14.24 -30.22 0.05
N GLY A 42 -14.27 -30.21 -1.29
CA GLY A 42 -15.32 -30.89 -2.06
C GLY A 42 -16.73 -30.40 -1.74
N LEU A 43 -16.90 -29.09 -1.49
CA LEU A 43 -18.18 -28.47 -1.17
C LEU A 43 -18.93 -28.10 -2.45
N TRP A 44 -20.12 -28.68 -2.59
CA TRP A 44 -21.04 -28.45 -3.70
C TRP A 44 -22.41 -28.05 -3.15
N PHE A 45 -23.09 -27.15 -3.85
CA PHE A 45 -24.48 -26.80 -3.56
C PHE A 45 -25.35 -27.25 -4.73
N GLY A 46 -26.01 -28.40 -4.57
CA GLY A 46 -26.62 -29.12 -5.68
C GLY A 46 -25.56 -29.47 -6.73
N TYR A 47 -25.70 -28.96 -7.96
CA TYR A 47 -24.78 -29.19 -9.07
C TYR A 47 -23.75 -28.06 -9.26
N VAL A 48 -23.80 -27.00 -8.46
CA VAL A 48 -22.92 -25.84 -8.61
C VAL A 48 -21.74 -25.96 -7.64
N PRO A 49 -20.48 -25.89 -8.12
CA PRO A 49 -19.33 -25.81 -7.24
C PRO A 49 -19.41 -24.50 -6.46
N LEU A 50 -19.41 -24.59 -5.12
CA LEU A 50 -19.61 -23.42 -4.25
C LEU A 50 -18.50 -22.37 -4.38
N GLY A 51 -17.37 -22.71 -5.00
CA GLY A 51 -16.25 -21.80 -5.24
C GLY A 51 -16.63 -20.55 -6.01
N PHE A 52 -17.40 -20.68 -7.09
CA PHE A 52 -17.80 -19.52 -7.90
C PHE A 52 -18.68 -18.51 -7.14
N PRO A 53 -19.83 -18.91 -6.56
CA PRO A 53 -20.67 -17.96 -5.83
C PRO A 53 -19.96 -17.36 -4.61
N LEU A 54 -19.16 -18.14 -3.88
CA LEU A 54 -18.38 -17.63 -2.74
C LEU A 54 -17.30 -16.65 -3.17
N GLY A 55 -16.56 -16.96 -4.24
CA GLY A 55 -15.56 -16.06 -4.80
C GLY A 55 -16.18 -14.73 -5.23
N LEU A 56 -17.26 -14.78 -6.01
CA LEU A 56 -17.96 -13.58 -6.48
C LEU A 56 -18.50 -12.74 -5.32
N PHE A 57 -19.14 -13.38 -4.35
CA PHE A 57 -19.69 -12.70 -3.16
C PHE A 57 -18.59 -12.02 -2.36
N THR A 58 -17.48 -12.73 -2.11
CA THR A 58 -16.31 -12.20 -1.39
C THR A 58 -15.70 -11.00 -2.12
N PHE A 59 -15.58 -11.09 -3.44
CA PHE A 59 -15.07 -10.00 -4.27
C PHE A 59 -15.92 -8.73 -4.17
N LEU A 60 -17.25 -8.87 -4.30
CA LEU A 60 -18.18 -7.74 -4.24
C LEU A 60 -18.19 -7.08 -2.86
N ILE A 61 -18.19 -7.87 -1.79
CA ILE A 61 -18.11 -7.35 -0.42
C ILE A 61 -16.82 -6.57 -0.23
N LEU A 62 -15.67 -7.17 -0.56
CA LEU A 62 -14.38 -6.50 -0.38
C LEU A 62 -14.32 -5.22 -1.21
N LEU A 63 -14.74 -5.26 -2.48
CA LEU A 63 -14.77 -4.08 -3.34
C LEU A 63 -15.65 -2.97 -2.73
N GLY A 64 -16.82 -3.32 -2.19
CA GLY A 64 -17.71 -2.38 -1.50
C GLY A 64 -17.08 -1.81 -0.22
N THR A 65 -16.51 -2.67 0.62
CA THR A 65 -15.83 -2.28 1.86
C THR A 65 -14.63 -1.37 1.59
N PHE A 66 -13.80 -1.67 0.60
CA PHE A 66 -12.67 -0.82 0.23
C PHE A 66 -13.11 0.54 -0.31
N ASN A 67 -14.19 0.57 -1.12
CA ASN A 67 -14.77 1.83 -1.56
C ASN A 67 -15.35 2.65 -0.41
N TYR A 68 -15.99 2.01 0.57
CA TYR A 68 -16.49 2.67 1.77
C TYR A 68 -15.36 3.18 2.67
N LEU A 69 -14.38 2.33 3.01
CA LEU A 69 -13.26 2.69 3.87
C LEU A 69 -12.43 3.84 3.28
N ARG A 70 -12.33 3.92 1.96
CA ARG A 70 -11.65 5.02 1.27
C ARG A 70 -12.30 6.39 1.52
N LEU A 71 -13.61 6.47 1.79
CA LEU A 71 -14.23 7.75 2.18
C LEU A 71 -13.67 8.28 3.50
N SER A 72 -13.10 7.41 4.34
CA SER A 72 -12.69 7.74 5.71
C SER A 72 -11.19 7.59 6.00
N LYS A 73 -10.42 6.87 5.18
CA LYS A 73 -9.03 6.50 5.48
C LYS A 73 -8.03 7.03 4.43
N PRO A 74 -6.82 7.44 4.85
CA PRO A 74 -5.76 7.90 3.97
C PRO A 74 -5.11 6.76 3.17
N GLU A 75 -4.30 7.12 2.17
CA GLU A 75 -3.53 6.16 1.37
C GLU A 75 -2.63 5.29 2.25
N TYR A 76 -2.40 4.02 1.85
CA TYR A 76 -1.55 3.04 2.57
C TYR A 76 -1.98 2.65 3.99
N TRP A 77 -3.13 3.15 4.48
CA TRP A 77 -3.61 2.86 5.83
C TRP A 77 -3.67 1.36 6.15
N LEU A 78 -4.19 0.55 5.22
CA LEU A 78 -4.35 -0.89 5.46
C LEU A 78 -3.01 -1.64 5.47
N SER A 79 -2.08 -1.27 4.57
CA SER A 79 -0.74 -1.87 4.57
C SER A 79 -0.02 -1.56 5.87
N GLN A 80 -0.02 -0.30 6.31
CA GLN A 80 0.57 0.10 7.58
C GLN A 80 -0.07 -0.58 8.78
N LYS A 81 -1.38 -0.86 8.73
CA LYS A 81 -2.06 -1.63 9.78
C LYS A 81 -1.58 -3.08 9.83
N PHE A 82 -1.45 -3.74 8.68
CA PHE A 82 -0.91 -5.10 8.63
C PHE A 82 0.56 -5.15 9.03
N ASP A 83 1.38 -4.21 8.57
CA ASP A 83 2.78 -4.10 8.95
C ASP A 83 2.89 -3.89 10.47
N ALA A 84 2.11 -2.97 11.05
CA ALA A 84 2.08 -2.77 12.50
C ALA A 84 1.63 -4.02 13.30
N ILE A 85 0.72 -4.82 12.75
CA ILE A 85 0.29 -6.10 13.35
C ILE A 85 1.41 -7.14 13.24
N ALA A 86 2.05 -7.25 12.07
CA ALA A 86 3.14 -8.18 11.82
C ALA A 86 4.36 -7.85 12.69
N ASP A 87 4.66 -6.55 12.83
CA ASP A 87 5.71 -6.01 13.69
C ASP A 87 5.39 -6.11 15.18
N ARG A 88 4.23 -6.69 15.58
CA ARG A 88 3.88 -6.99 16.98
C ARG A 88 3.98 -5.80 17.94
N SER A 89 3.86 -4.56 17.46
CA SER A 89 4.15 -3.38 18.28
C SER A 89 5.57 -3.41 18.87
N THR A 90 6.58 -3.81 18.07
CA THR A 90 7.98 -3.61 18.45
C THR A 90 8.15 -2.17 18.93
N PRO A 91 8.72 -1.97 20.13
CA PRO A 91 8.89 -0.63 20.67
C PRO A 91 9.62 0.21 19.64
N PHE A 92 9.10 1.41 19.39
CA PHE A 92 9.69 2.38 18.48
C PHE A 92 11.20 2.42 18.70
N ARG A 93 11.97 1.87 17.75
CA ARG A 93 13.41 1.96 17.79
C ARG A 93 13.74 3.38 17.34
N SER A 94 14.35 4.16 18.23
CA SER A 94 14.89 5.45 17.82
C SER A 94 15.79 5.24 16.59
N PRO A 95 15.62 6.03 15.52
CA PRO A 95 16.42 5.89 14.32
C PRO A 95 17.89 5.89 14.71
N LEU A 96 18.66 4.95 14.17
CA LEU A 96 20.11 4.88 14.39
C LEU A 96 20.73 6.12 13.77
N ASN A 97 20.84 7.19 14.57
CA ASN A 97 21.65 8.42 14.54
C ASN A 97 22.08 9.06 13.19
N SER A 98 21.58 8.63 12.04
CA SER A 98 21.99 9.13 10.72
C SER A 98 20.89 9.03 9.66
N GLU A 99 19.81 8.27 9.87
CA GLU A 99 18.76 8.10 8.85
C GLU A 99 17.75 9.26 8.80
N LEU A 100 17.64 10.04 9.88
CA LEU A 100 16.76 11.22 9.97
C LEU A 100 17.54 12.54 10.13
N GLU A 101 18.88 12.49 10.11
CA GLU A 101 19.69 13.70 10.11
C GLU A 101 19.38 14.48 8.82
N THR A 102 18.63 15.56 8.99
CA THR A 102 18.15 16.44 7.94
C THR A 102 19.28 17.36 7.45
N THR A 103 20.45 16.82 7.15
CA THR A 103 21.68 17.61 6.98
C THR A 103 22.37 17.43 5.63
N ASP A 104 22.08 16.40 4.85
CA ASP A 104 22.77 16.23 3.56
C ASP A 104 22.36 17.20 2.46
N TRP A 105 21.16 17.80 2.53
CA TRP A 105 20.75 18.84 1.58
C TRP A 105 20.90 20.27 2.12
N ILE A 106 21.15 20.42 3.43
CA ILE A 106 21.39 21.70 4.10
C ILE A 106 22.89 22.00 4.21
N ARG A 107 23.78 20.99 4.10
CA ARG A 107 25.21 21.20 3.85
C ARG A 107 25.45 21.84 2.49
N ASP A 108 25.40 23.16 2.58
CA ASP A 108 26.49 24.03 2.25
C ASP A 108 26.49 24.68 0.87
N TYR A 109 25.55 25.61 0.70
CA TYR A 109 25.67 26.67 -0.30
C TYR A 109 26.83 27.64 0.04
N LYS A 110 27.28 27.73 1.29
CA LYS A 110 28.37 28.64 1.69
C LYS A 110 29.76 28.06 1.40
N GLU A 111 30.01 26.78 1.64
CA GLU A 111 31.24 26.06 1.24
C GLU A 111 31.39 26.01 -0.28
N GLN A 112 30.29 25.84 -1.03
CA GLN A 112 30.32 25.88 -2.49
C GLN A 112 30.68 27.26 -3.08
N ILE A 113 30.41 28.36 -2.37
CA ILE A 113 30.85 29.70 -2.77
C ILE A 113 32.33 29.89 -2.45
N ALA A 114 32.79 29.46 -1.28
CA ALA A 114 34.18 29.60 -0.84
C ALA A 114 35.19 28.80 -1.71
N ILE A 115 34.77 27.67 -2.28
CA ILE A 115 35.60 26.86 -3.19
C ILE A 115 35.71 27.51 -4.58
N LYS A 116 34.79 28.40 -4.95
CA LYS A 116 34.75 29.01 -6.30
C LYS A 116 35.55 30.31 -6.42
N GLU A 117 35.99 30.87 -5.30
CA GLU A 117 36.82 32.10 -5.23
C GLU A 117 38.32 31.80 -5.04
N LYS A 118 38.73 30.54 -5.05
CA LYS A 118 40.13 30.10 -5.20
C LYS A 118 40.37 29.59 -6.62
#